data_AF-A0A848SJV3-F1
#
_entry.id   AF-A0A848SJV3-F1
#
_cell.length_a   1.000
_cell.length_b   1.000
_cell.length_c   1.000
_cell.angle_alpha   90.00
_cell.angle_beta   90.00
_cell.angle_gamma   90.00
#
_symmetry.space_group_name_H-M   'P 1'
#
loop_
_entity.id
_entity.type
_entity.pdbx_description
1 polymer ?
#
loop_
_entity_poly.entity_id
_entity_poly.type
_entity_poly.pdbx_seq_one_letter_code
_entity_poly.pdbx_strand_id
1 'polypeptide(L)'
;MSAREEGADDRELAYCATLALARMDDTSMALVLYENAGLGDSDDDDMLALRGRLMKDLAEKADSTGQPGLFANASAAYRAIYEHSGGYFPAINAATTALLAGDDETAKSLAAEILRIDEICEPGDYYAAATAAEAHLLLEQDSQAFEAMAAAVNWPDAGIGSRASTFRQMMLIGEILPDRAESVAPLLELLRPAPVLFYTGRMFREDEEAEAGLRGRIETALDDLQPDVAYGALACGADILIAEAVLARGLELNLLFPFQLEDFIAQSVLPGGKGWIERFNACLDGATRISFATEMGYIGDPGMFRYGSTVAMGLARMRAEHLRTDAVQLAIIEQGENGAGPAGTASDVAMWRDLGHRAVIVDPGPIDRKLDAPESVEMPRDV
;
A
#
# COMPACT_ATOMS: atom_id res chain seq x y z
N MET A 1 -13.39 5.11 27.32
CA MET A 1 -12.26 5.22 28.25
C MET A 1 -11.16 4.34 27.69
N SER A 2 -10.02 4.93 27.36
CA SER A 2 -8.92 4.22 26.68
C SER A 2 -8.19 3.36 27.71
N ALA A 3 -7.63 2.21 27.31
CA ALA A 3 -6.83 1.33 28.18
C ALA A 3 -5.68 2.07 28.91
N ARG A 4 -5.28 3.24 28.39
CA ARG A 4 -4.32 4.17 29.02
C ARG A 4 -4.79 4.78 30.34
N GLU A 5 -6.10 4.95 30.54
CA GLU A 5 -6.67 5.54 31.77
C GLU A 5 -6.63 4.57 32.97
N GLU A 6 -6.35 3.28 32.74
CA GLU A 6 -6.31 2.23 33.78
C GLU A 6 -4.88 1.84 34.21
N GLY A 7 -3.84 2.53 33.71
CA GLY A 7 -2.48 2.38 34.24
C GLY A 7 -1.79 1.06 33.89
N ALA A 8 -2.18 0.40 32.80
CA ALA A 8 -1.34 -0.62 32.18
C ALA A 8 -0.15 0.07 31.51
N ASP A 9 0.99 0.08 32.20
CA ASP A 9 2.30 0.51 31.67
C ASP A 9 2.83 -0.60 30.73
N ASP A 10 2.07 -0.86 29.67
CA ASP A 10 2.34 -1.94 28.74
C ASP A 10 3.23 -1.39 27.62
N ARG A 11 4.52 -1.74 27.70
CA ARG A 11 5.51 -1.39 26.68
C ARG A 11 5.12 -1.90 25.30
N GLU A 12 4.37 -2.99 25.18
CA GLU A 12 3.88 -3.49 23.89
C GLU A 12 2.83 -2.54 23.28
N LEU A 13 1.93 -1.99 24.11
CA LEU A 13 0.96 -0.99 23.65
C LEU A 13 1.67 0.32 23.27
N ALA A 14 2.66 0.75 24.05
CA ALA A 14 3.46 1.93 23.73
C ALA A 14 4.29 1.73 22.45
N TYR A 15 4.87 0.55 22.25
CA TYR A 15 5.54 0.16 21.03
C TYR A 15 4.59 0.22 19.83
N CYS A 16 3.42 -0.43 19.92
CA CYS A 16 2.40 -0.41 18.86
C CYS A 16 1.98 1.02 18.50
N ALA A 17 1.71 1.86 19.50
CA ALA A 17 1.35 3.26 19.31
C ALA A 17 2.49 4.08 18.68
N THR A 18 3.73 3.85 19.10
CA THR A 18 4.92 4.52 18.55
C THR A 18 5.13 4.13 17.09
N LEU A 19 5.06 2.84 16.79
CA LEU A 19 5.18 2.31 15.43
C LEU A 19 4.05 2.82 14.52
N ALA A 20 2.82 2.95 15.04
CA ALA A 20 1.71 3.53 14.30
C ALA A 20 1.97 5.00 13.94
N LEU A 21 2.43 5.82 14.90
CA LEU A 21 2.80 7.22 14.64
C LEU A 21 3.91 7.34 13.60
N ALA A 22 4.96 6.51 13.71
CA ALA A 22 6.05 6.46 12.73
C ALA A 22 5.54 6.09 11.32
N ARG A 23 4.63 5.11 11.22
CA ARG A 23 4.01 4.70 9.94
C ARG A 23 3.08 5.76 9.34
N MET A 24 2.52 6.65 10.17
CA MET A 24 1.74 7.82 9.75
C MET A 24 2.60 9.05 9.44
N ASP A 25 3.92 8.89 9.41
CA ASP A 25 4.89 9.94 9.12
C ASP A 25 4.99 11.05 10.21
N ASP A 26 4.41 10.83 11.39
CA ASP A 26 4.57 11.69 12.58
C ASP A 26 5.75 11.23 13.44
N THR A 27 6.94 11.26 12.84
CA THR A 27 8.19 10.78 13.45
C THR A 27 8.54 11.54 14.73
N SER A 28 8.23 12.84 14.79
CA SER A 28 8.50 13.67 15.97
C SER A 28 7.66 13.24 17.17
N MET A 29 6.36 13.03 16.99
CA MET A 29 5.50 12.53 18.07
C MET A 29 5.86 11.09 18.45
N ALA A 30 6.21 10.26 17.47
CA ALA A 30 6.67 8.91 17.72
C ALA A 30 7.93 8.90 18.60
N LEU A 31 8.92 9.76 18.32
CA LEU A 31 10.13 9.85 19.15
C LEU A 31 9.83 10.30 20.58
N VAL A 32 8.95 11.30 20.76
CA VAL A 32 8.52 11.73 22.09
C VAL A 32 7.84 10.59 22.85
N LEU A 33 6.99 9.80 22.20
CA LEU A 33 6.35 8.66 22.83
C LEU A 33 7.35 7.55 23.16
N TYR A 34 8.29 7.27 22.26
CA TYR A 34 9.36 6.31 22.42
C TYR A 34 10.18 6.57 23.70
N GLU A 35 10.61 7.82 23.87
CA GLU A 35 11.40 8.27 25.01
C GLU A 35 10.59 8.25 26.30
N ASN A 36 9.36 8.78 26.29
CA ASN A 36 8.51 8.84 27.48
C ASN A 36 8.08 7.46 27.99
N ALA A 37 7.91 6.50 27.08
CA ALA A 37 7.56 5.12 27.43
C ALA A 37 8.78 4.27 27.82
N GLY A 38 10.01 4.81 27.74
CA GLY A 38 11.22 4.08 28.09
C GLY A 38 11.45 2.84 27.22
N LEU A 39 11.06 2.89 25.92
CA LEU A 39 11.20 1.75 25.02
C LEU A 39 12.69 1.42 24.72
N GLY A 40 13.57 2.40 24.87
CA GLY A 40 15.02 2.23 24.74
C GLY A 40 15.69 1.46 25.89
N ASP A 41 14.96 1.20 26.98
CA ASP A 41 15.42 0.39 28.12
C ASP A 41 14.83 -1.03 28.07
N SER A 42 14.25 -1.43 26.93
CA SER A 42 13.73 -2.79 26.71
C SER A 42 14.85 -3.78 26.41
N ASP A 43 14.62 -5.06 26.71
CA ASP A 43 15.46 -6.16 26.24
C ASP A 43 14.96 -6.74 24.89
N ASP A 44 13.92 -6.13 24.31
CA ASP A 44 13.32 -6.52 23.03
C ASP A 44 13.96 -5.78 21.86
N ASP A 45 14.57 -6.54 20.95
CA ASP A 45 15.28 -6.02 19.77
C ASP A 45 14.40 -5.15 18.86
N ASP A 46 13.11 -5.48 18.70
CA ASP A 46 12.20 -4.71 17.84
C ASP A 46 11.88 -3.34 18.46
N MET A 47 11.72 -3.30 19.78
CA MET A 47 11.57 -2.05 20.53
C MET A 47 12.85 -1.21 20.46
N LEU A 48 14.03 -1.81 20.60
CA LEU A 48 15.30 -1.10 20.49
C LEU A 48 15.52 -0.56 19.06
N ALA A 49 15.23 -1.38 18.05
CA ALA A 49 15.40 -1.03 16.63
C ALA A 49 14.55 0.17 16.20
N LEU A 50 13.42 0.39 16.86
CA LEU A 50 12.53 1.53 16.58
C LEU A 50 13.26 2.87 16.73
N ARG A 51 14.25 2.99 17.63
CA ARG A 51 15.07 4.20 17.73
C ARG A 51 15.87 4.46 16.46
N GLY A 52 16.53 3.43 15.93
CA GLY A 52 17.30 3.52 14.68
C GLY A 52 16.41 3.92 13.51
N ARG A 53 15.22 3.32 13.43
CA ARG A 53 14.20 3.69 12.44
C ARG A 53 13.75 5.14 12.55
N LEU A 54 13.42 5.62 13.76
CA LEU A 54 12.97 6.99 13.97
C LEU A 54 14.06 8.02 13.59
N MET A 55 15.32 7.73 13.91
CA MET A 55 16.45 8.59 13.52
C MET A 55 16.63 8.61 12.00
N LYS A 56 16.47 7.47 11.33
CA LYS A 56 16.48 7.37 9.87
C LYS A 56 15.33 8.17 9.23
N ASP A 57 14.11 8.01 9.74
CA ASP A 57 12.92 8.74 9.27
C ASP A 57 13.07 10.26 9.46
N LEU A 58 13.72 10.71 10.55
CA LEU A 58 14.07 12.12 10.75
C LEU A 58 15.15 12.58 9.75
N ALA A 59 16.13 11.73 9.44
CA ALA A 59 17.20 12.05 8.49
C ALA A 59 16.66 12.26 7.06
N GLU A 60 15.65 11.49 6.65
CA GLU A 60 14.96 11.66 5.36
C GLU A 60 14.30 13.05 5.21
N LYS A 61 13.93 13.69 6.32
CA LYS A 61 13.28 15.02 6.35
C LYS A 61 14.24 16.17 6.69
N ALA A 62 15.46 15.86 7.09
CA ALA A 62 16.44 16.84 7.52
C ALA A 62 17.11 17.55 6.33
N ASP A 63 17.65 18.74 6.58
CA ASP A 63 18.53 19.39 5.62
C ASP A 63 19.89 18.68 5.53
N SER A 64 20.66 19.01 4.50
CA SER A 64 21.97 18.42 4.25
C SER A 64 23.00 18.62 5.37
N THR A 65 22.76 19.55 6.31
CA THR A 65 23.69 19.83 7.42
C THR A 65 23.40 18.90 8.60
N GLY A 66 22.13 18.67 8.93
CA GLY A 66 21.72 17.81 10.03
C GLY A 66 21.61 16.33 9.66
N GLN A 67 21.36 16.03 8.39
CA GLN A 67 21.07 14.67 7.90
C GLN A 67 22.18 13.65 8.20
N PRO A 68 23.48 13.90 7.95
CA PRO A 68 24.53 12.92 8.23
C PRO A 68 24.62 12.53 9.71
N GLY A 69 24.40 13.49 10.61
CA GLY A 69 24.42 13.23 12.06
C GLY A 69 23.27 12.34 12.53
N LEU A 70 22.09 12.47 11.92
CA LEU A 70 20.94 11.60 12.20
C LEU A 70 21.18 10.17 11.70
N PHE A 71 21.77 10.01 10.51
CA PHE A 71 22.18 8.69 10.03
C PHE A 71 23.26 8.05 10.89
N ALA A 72 24.24 8.83 11.38
CA ALA A 72 25.25 8.33 12.31
C ALA A 72 24.62 7.84 13.63
N ASN A 73 23.63 8.57 14.15
CA ASN A 73 22.88 8.14 15.34
C ASN A 73 22.05 6.88 15.08
N ALA A 74 21.42 6.76 13.91
CA ALA A 74 20.71 5.56 13.50
C ALA A 74 21.66 4.36 13.41
N SER A 75 22.83 4.53 12.80
CA SER A 75 23.85 3.50 12.68
C SER A 75 24.34 3.01 14.05
N ALA A 76 24.63 3.94 14.96
CA ALA A 76 25.03 3.59 16.33
C ALA A 76 23.94 2.82 17.09
N ALA A 77 22.67 3.20 16.93
CA ALA A 77 21.55 2.50 17.57
C ALA A 77 21.41 1.06 17.05
N TYR A 78 21.44 0.86 15.73
CA TYR A 78 21.37 -0.48 15.15
C TYR A 78 22.60 -1.33 15.49
N ARG A 79 23.80 -0.75 15.49
CA ARG A 79 25.03 -1.48 15.83
C ARG A 79 25.02 -1.98 17.26
N ALA A 80 24.51 -1.19 18.21
CA ALA A 80 24.37 -1.62 19.60
C ALA A 80 23.48 -2.87 19.74
N ILE A 81 22.43 -2.98 18.92
CA ILE A 81 21.56 -4.18 18.88
C ILE A 81 22.33 -5.35 18.26
N TYR A 82 22.97 -5.12 17.12
CA TYR A 82 23.75 -6.17 16.43
C TYR A 82 24.87 -6.74 17.31
N GLU A 83 25.58 -5.91 18.08
CA GLU A 83 26.61 -6.34 19.03
C GLU A 83 26.05 -7.28 20.13
N HIS A 84 24.75 -7.20 20.44
CA HIS A 84 24.09 -8.06 21.42
C HIS A 84 23.45 -9.31 20.80
N SER A 85 22.64 -9.13 19.75
CA SER A 85 21.82 -10.22 19.20
C SER A 85 22.45 -10.97 18.03
N GLY A 86 23.42 -10.37 17.34
CA GLY A 86 24.01 -10.93 16.13
C GLY A 86 23.07 -11.00 14.92
N GLY A 87 21.87 -10.42 15.02
CA GLY A 87 20.87 -10.47 13.94
C GLY A 87 21.30 -9.70 12.68
N TYR A 88 21.02 -10.25 11.51
CA TYR A 88 21.34 -9.59 10.23
C TYR A 88 20.52 -8.31 9.99
N PHE A 89 19.29 -8.23 10.53
CA PHE A 89 18.44 -7.05 10.40
C PHE A 89 19.04 -5.77 11.02
N PRO A 90 19.45 -5.75 12.31
CA PRO A 90 20.15 -4.59 12.85
C PRO A 90 21.52 -4.39 12.17
N ALA A 91 22.22 -5.47 11.78
CA ALA A 91 23.51 -5.36 11.11
C ALA A 91 23.44 -4.57 9.78
N ILE A 92 22.52 -4.95 8.88
CA ILE A 92 22.41 -4.31 7.57
C ILE A 92 21.92 -2.86 7.68
N ASN A 93 20.99 -2.60 8.60
CA ASN A 93 20.55 -1.23 8.85
C ASN A 93 21.68 -0.36 9.44
N ALA A 94 22.53 -0.91 10.30
CA ALA A 94 23.72 -0.22 10.79
C ALA A 94 24.71 0.10 9.66
N ALA A 95 24.95 -0.85 8.76
CA ALA A 95 25.83 -0.69 7.62
C ALA A 95 25.32 0.38 6.64
N THR A 96 24.04 0.33 6.26
CA THR A 96 23.46 1.29 5.32
C THR A 96 23.38 2.69 5.92
N THR A 97 22.98 2.83 7.18
CA THR A 97 22.97 4.14 7.82
C THR A 97 24.37 4.70 8.08
N ALA A 98 25.40 3.85 8.24
CA ALA A 98 26.79 4.32 8.26
C ALA A 98 27.19 4.90 6.88
N LEU A 99 26.84 4.21 5.80
CA LEU A 99 27.11 4.69 4.44
C LEU A 99 26.42 6.04 4.19
N LEU A 100 25.14 6.16 4.56
CA LEU A 100 24.37 7.41 4.42
C LEU A 100 24.89 8.55 5.32
N ALA A 101 25.61 8.22 6.39
CA ALA A 101 26.32 9.21 7.21
C ALA A 101 27.67 9.64 6.62
N GLY A 102 28.13 9.01 5.53
CA GLY A 102 29.44 9.23 4.91
C GLY A 102 30.58 8.42 5.54
N ASP A 103 30.28 7.38 6.32
CA ASP A 103 31.26 6.46 6.91
C ASP A 103 31.34 5.16 6.08
N ASP A 104 31.97 5.29 4.91
CA ASP A 104 32.17 4.20 3.96
C ASP A 104 32.94 3.01 4.55
N GLU A 105 33.92 3.27 5.42
CA GLU A 105 34.75 2.23 6.03
C GLU A 105 33.93 1.35 6.96
N THR A 106 33.14 1.95 7.86
CA THR A 106 32.25 1.20 8.75
C THR A 106 31.19 0.44 7.95
N ALA A 107 30.59 1.08 6.94
CA ALA A 107 29.59 0.44 6.09
C ALA A 107 30.13 -0.82 5.41
N LYS A 108 31.30 -0.72 4.77
CA LYS A 108 31.95 -1.83 4.07
C LYS A 108 32.41 -2.93 5.03
N SER A 109 32.94 -2.57 6.21
CA SER A 109 33.32 -3.55 7.22
C SER A 109 32.13 -4.39 7.66
N LEU A 110 31.02 -3.74 8.02
CA LEU A 110 29.79 -4.42 8.44
C LEU A 110 29.20 -5.26 7.31
N ALA A 111 29.13 -4.74 6.08
CA ALA A 111 28.63 -5.49 4.92
C ALA A 111 29.44 -6.77 4.67
N ALA A 112 30.77 -6.71 4.79
CA ALA A 112 31.64 -7.88 4.65
C ALA A 112 31.49 -8.89 5.80
N GLU A 113 31.07 -8.46 7.00
CA GLU A 113 30.72 -9.35 8.11
C GLU A 113 29.37 -10.02 7.90
N ILE A 114 28.38 -9.26 7.42
CA ILE A 114 27.02 -9.76 7.14
C ILE A 114 27.04 -10.90 6.12
N LEU A 115 27.84 -10.77 5.05
CA LEU A 115 28.00 -11.84 4.05
C LEU A 115 28.66 -13.11 4.58
N ARG A 116 29.15 -13.13 5.82
CA ARG A 116 29.68 -14.33 6.50
C ARG A 116 28.71 -14.94 7.50
N ILE A 117 27.52 -14.35 7.68
CA ILE A 117 26.45 -14.91 8.50
C ILE A 117 25.85 -16.11 7.74
N ASP A 118 25.71 -17.26 8.40
CA ASP A 118 25.25 -18.51 7.78
C ASP A 118 23.88 -18.33 7.10
N GLU A 119 22.94 -17.64 7.76
CA GLU A 119 21.61 -17.32 7.24
C GLU A 119 21.63 -16.42 6.00
N ILE A 120 22.71 -15.67 5.78
CA ILE A 120 22.89 -14.80 4.61
C ILE A 120 23.63 -15.53 3.47
N CYS A 121 24.58 -16.40 3.81
CA CYS A 121 25.24 -17.29 2.85
C CYS A 121 24.24 -18.27 2.22
N GLU A 122 23.31 -18.80 3.01
CA GLU A 122 22.25 -19.69 2.57
C GLU A 122 20.88 -19.14 2.98
N PRO A 123 20.35 -18.14 2.24
CA PRO A 123 19.08 -17.52 2.56
C PRO A 123 17.93 -18.52 2.66
N GLY A 124 17.16 -18.43 3.75
CA GLY A 124 15.95 -19.23 3.97
C GLY A 124 14.64 -18.49 3.69
N ASP A 125 14.70 -17.18 3.45
CA ASP A 125 13.55 -16.30 3.24
C ASP A 125 13.90 -15.07 2.38
N TYR A 126 12.88 -14.26 2.08
CA TYR A 126 13.03 -13.02 1.33
C TYR A 126 14.04 -12.04 1.95
N TYR A 127 13.97 -11.82 3.26
CA TYR A 127 14.74 -10.77 3.92
C TYR A 127 16.22 -11.11 4.03
N ALA A 128 16.58 -12.37 4.25
CA ALA A 128 17.95 -12.84 4.21
C ALA A 128 18.56 -12.63 2.82
N ALA A 129 17.83 -12.98 1.75
CA ALA A 129 18.28 -12.78 0.37
C ALA A 129 18.40 -11.29 0.00
N ALA A 130 17.43 -10.46 0.40
CA ALA A 130 17.47 -9.02 0.20
C ALA A 130 18.62 -8.36 1.00
N THR A 131 18.91 -8.87 2.19
CA THR A 131 20.05 -8.42 3.02
C THR A 131 21.38 -8.75 2.36
N ALA A 132 21.53 -9.94 1.76
CA ALA A 132 22.70 -10.29 0.96
C ALA A 132 22.91 -9.31 -0.21
N ALA A 133 21.83 -9.01 -0.93
CA ALA A 133 21.85 -8.07 -2.04
C ALA A 133 22.26 -6.65 -1.61
N GLU A 134 21.70 -6.14 -0.51
CA GLU A 134 22.07 -4.84 0.05
C GLU A 134 23.53 -4.83 0.51
N ALA A 135 24.02 -5.88 1.18
CA ALA A 135 25.42 -5.96 1.58
C ALA A 135 26.38 -5.96 0.38
N HIS A 136 26.06 -6.68 -0.70
CA HIS A 136 26.82 -6.63 -1.95
C HIS A 136 26.81 -5.22 -2.58
N LEU A 137 25.67 -4.52 -2.55
CA LEU A 137 25.58 -3.15 -3.03
C LEU A 137 26.49 -2.20 -2.23
N LEU A 138 26.51 -2.32 -0.89
CA LEU A 138 27.39 -1.52 -0.03
C LEU A 138 28.89 -1.79 -0.27
N LEU A 139 29.22 -3.01 -0.72
CA LEU A 139 30.56 -3.42 -1.12
C LEU A 139 30.90 -3.10 -2.58
N GLU A 140 30.01 -2.42 -3.31
CA GLU A 140 30.19 -2.05 -4.72
C GLU A 140 30.30 -3.28 -5.66
N GLN A 141 29.58 -4.34 -5.30
CA GLN A 141 29.53 -5.62 -6.02
C GLN A 141 28.23 -5.73 -6.81
N ASP A 142 28.04 -4.85 -7.79
CA ASP A 142 26.77 -4.62 -8.48
C ASP A 142 26.16 -5.88 -9.11
N SER A 143 26.99 -6.76 -9.69
CA SER A 143 26.51 -8.01 -10.30
C SER A 143 25.95 -8.97 -9.24
N GLN A 144 26.64 -9.13 -8.12
CA GLN A 144 26.20 -9.97 -7.01
C GLN A 144 24.98 -9.39 -6.30
N ALA A 145 24.92 -8.06 -6.16
CA ALA A 145 23.76 -7.37 -5.62
C ALA A 145 22.51 -7.64 -6.48
N PHE A 146 22.64 -7.55 -7.81
CA PHE A 146 21.56 -7.85 -8.73
C PHE A 146 21.13 -9.32 -8.68
N GLU A 147 22.08 -10.26 -8.73
CA GLU A 147 21.78 -11.70 -8.66
C GLU A 147 21.05 -12.07 -7.37
N ALA A 148 21.53 -11.58 -6.23
CA ALA A 148 20.90 -11.81 -4.94
C ALA A 148 19.50 -11.18 -4.86
N MET A 149 19.30 -9.96 -5.38
CA MET A 149 17.98 -9.31 -5.39
C MET A 149 17.00 -10.01 -6.34
N ALA A 150 17.47 -10.45 -7.49
CA ALA A 150 16.68 -11.23 -8.45
C ALA A 150 16.26 -12.58 -7.84
N ALA A 151 17.12 -13.21 -7.03
CA ALA A 151 16.73 -14.38 -6.24
C ALA A 151 15.72 -14.00 -5.15
N ALA A 152 15.95 -12.89 -4.44
CA ALA A 152 15.10 -12.39 -3.35
C ALA A 152 13.63 -12.27 -3.79
N VAL A 153 13.36 -11.57 -4.90
CA VAL A 153 11.98 -11.32 -5.36
C VAL A 153 11.19 -12.58 -5.77
N ASN A 154 11.87 -13.72 -5.90
CA ASN A 154 11.23 -15.01 -6.23
C ASN A 154 10.90 -15.86 -4.99
N TRP A 155 11.20 -15.39 -3.78
CA TRP A 155 10.83 -16.11 -2.56
C TRP A 155 9.32 -16.10 -2.31
N PRO A 156 8.73 -17.19 -1.76
CA PRO A 156 7.28 -17.27 -1.53
C PRO A 156 6.73 -16.21 -0.56
N ASP A 157 7.56 -15.72 0.36
CA ASP A 157 7.22 -14.69 1.35
C ASP A 157 7.57 -13.26 0.88
N ALA A 158 7.98 -13.07 -0.38
CA ALA A 158 8.27 -11.78 -1.01
C ALA A 158 6.99 -10.96 -1.29
N GLY A 159 6.22 -10.66 -0.23
CA GLY A 159 4.98 -9.91 -0.32
C GLY A 159 5.18 -8.42 -0.65
N ILE A 160 4.07 -7.76 -0.99
CA ILE A 160 4.01 -6.35 -1.40
C ILE A 160 4.71 -5.43 -0.39
N GLY A 161 4.44 -5.62 0.91
CA GLY A 161 5.02 -4.81 1.98
C GLY A 161 6.54 -5.00 2.12
N SER A 162 7.01 -6.24 2.05
CA SER A 162 8.43 -6.58 2.13
C SER A 162 9.21 -5.97 0.98
N ARG A 163 8.70 -6.14 -0.26
CA ARG A 163 9.29 -5.54 -1.47
C ARG A 163 9.29 -4.02 -1.43
N ALA A 164 8.21 -3.39 -1.00
CA ALA A 164 8.13 -1.93 -0.88
C ALA A 164 9.11 -1.36 0.16
N SER A 165 9.37 -2.10 1.26
CA SER A 165 10.37 -1.71 2.25
C SER A 165 11.79 -1.72 1.66
N THR A 166 12.15 -2.80 0.96
CA THR A 166 13.46 -2.90 0.28
C THR A 166 13.58 -1.87 -0.84
N PHE A 167 12.52 -1.65 -1.62
CA PHE A 167 12.49 -0.60 -2.66
C PHE A 167 12.78 0.78 -2.06
N ARG A 168 12.15 1.12 -0.92
CA ARG A 168 12.41 2.39 -0.21
C ARG A 168 13.86 2.51 0.23
N GLN A 169 14.44 1.43 0.76
CA GLN A 169 15.86 1.40 1.17
C GLN A 169 16.78 1.69 -0.02
N MET A 170 16.55 1.04 -1.16
CA MET A 170 17.32 1.23 -2.38
C MET A 170 17.17 2.66 -2.93
N MET A 171 15.94 3.19 -2.97
CA MET A 171 15.65 4.57 -3.36
C MET A 171 16.46 5.56 -2.52
N LEU A 172 16.44 5.38 -1.20
CA LEU A 172 17.15 6.25 -0.26
C LEU A 172 18.66 6.29 -0.53
N ILE A 173 19.27 5.13 -0.79
CA ILE A 173 20.70 5.03 -1.15
C ILE A 173 20.98 5.82 -2.43
N GLY A 174 20.18 5.63 -3.48
CA GLY A 174 20.36 6.31 -4.76
C GLY A 174 20.12 7.82 -4.70
N GLU A 175 19.19 8.29 -3.85
CA GLU A 175 18.88 9.71 -3.68
C GLU A 175 19.97 10.47 -2.92
N ILE A 176 20.52 9.87 -1.86
CA ILE A 176 21.52 10.51 -0.99
C ILE A 176 22.93 10.37 -1.58
N LEU A 177 23.21 9.26 -2.28
CA LEU A 177 24.51 8.96 -2.88
C LEU A 177 24.37 8.88 -4.40
N PRO A 178 24.39 10.02 -5.12
CA PRO A 178 24.22 10.03 -6.58
C PRO A 178 25.20 9.13 -7.34
N ASP A 179 26.42 8.94 -6.82
CA ASP A 179 27.42 8.04 -7.39
C ASP A 179 27.02 6.54 -7.34
N ARG A 180 26.00 6.20 -6.54
CA ARG A 180 25.39 4.85 -6.45
C ARG A 180 24.13 4.70 -7.29
N ALA A 181 23.60 5.78 -7.88
CA ALA A 181 22.32 5.75 -8.57
C ALA A 181 22.29 4.74 -9.74
N GLU A 182 23.39 4.62 -10.49
CA GLU A 182 23.51 3.65 -11.59
C GLU A 182 23.49 2.20 -11.09
N SER A 183 24.18 1.91 -9.99
CA SER A 183 24.22 0.56 -9.37
C SER A 183 22.86 0.18 -8.76
N VAL A 184 22.12 1.15 -8.24
CA VAL A 184 20.81 0.96 -7.59
C VAL A 184 19.68 0.78 -8.61
N ALA A 185 19.74 1.45 -9.78
CA ALA A 185 18.64 1.50 -10.73
C ALA A 185 18.11 0.11 -11.17
N PRO A 186 18.94 -0.89 -11.50
CA PRO A 186 18.46 -2.24 -11.83
C PRO A 186 17.71 -2.93 -10.67
N LEU A 187 18.12 -2.67 -9.42
CA LEU A 187 17.45 -3.23 -8.24
C LEU A 187 16.07 -2.60 -8.06
N LEU A 188 15.96 -1.28 -8.30
CA LEU A 188 14.68 -0.58 -8.28
C LEU A 188 13.72 -1.12 -9.34
N GLU A 189 14.19 -1.49 -10.53
CA GLU A 189 13.35 -2.11 -11.55
C GLU A 189 12.79 -3.47 -11.11
N LEU A 190 13.60 -4.32 -10.46
CA LEU A 190 13.15 -5.60 -9.91
C LEU A 190 12.13 -5.43 -8.78
N LEU A 191 12.38 -4.46 -7.91
CA LEU A 191 11.61 -4.23 -6.69
C LEU A 191 10.37 -3.36 -6.90
N ARG A 192 10.26 -2.68 -8.04
CA ARG A 192 9.20 -1.70 -8.33
C ARG A 192 7.83 -2.25 -7.93
N PRO A 193 7.18 -1.66 -6.91
CA PRO A 193 5.87 -2.11 -6.48
C PRO A 193 4.84 -1.80 -7.55
N ALA A 194 3.92 -2.73 -7.79
CA ALA A 194 2.91 -2.55 -8.81
C ALA A 194 1.89 -1.48 -8.39
N PRO A 195 1.21 -0.81 -9.34
CA PRO A 195 0.32 0.29 -9.04
C PRO A 195 -0.87 -0.17 -8.17
N VAL A 196 -1.38 0.75 -7.34
CA VAL A 196 -2.62 0.53 -6.60
C VAL A 196 -3.80 0.98 -7.46
N LEU A 197 -4.76 0.09 -7.64
CA LEU A 197 -5.94 0.35 -8.45
C LEU A 197 -7.06 0.97 -7.61
N PHE A 198 -7.63 2.06 -8.08
CA PHE A 198 -9.02 2.43 -7.74
C PHE A 198 -9.91 2.08 -8.93
N TYR A 199 -10.99 1.33 -8.73
CA TYR A 199 -11.90 0.99 -9.81
C TYR A 199 -13.30 1.57 -9.59
N THR A 200 -13.96 1.89 -10.70
CA THR A 200 -15.34 2.39 -10.72
C THR A 200 -15.97 2.07 -12.07
N GLY A 201 -17.22 1.65 -12.10
CA GLY A 201 -17.85 1.21 -13.33
C GLY A 201 -19.35 1.44 -13.34
N ARG A 202 -19.92 1.39 -14.54
CA ARG A 202 -21.36 1.56 -14.71
C ARG A 202 -22.14 0.33 -14.31
N MET A 203 -23.28 0.59 -13.67
CA MET A 203 -24.31 -0.41 -13.45
C MET A 203 -25.05 -0.76 -14.75
N PHE A 204 -25.32 -2.05 -14.94
CA PHE A 204 -26.09 -2.60 -16.05
C PHE A 204 -26.79 -3.92 -15.65
N ARG A 205 -27.79 -4.33 -16.44
CA ARG A 205 -28.56 -5.57 -16.21
C ARG A 205 -27.74 -6.82 -16.55
N GLU A 206 -28.08 -7.95 -15.93
CA GLU A 206 -27.52 -9.26 -16.31
C GLU A 206 -27.68 -9.52 -17.82
N ASP A 207 -26.56 -9.81 -18.48
CA ASP A 207 -26.48 -10.10 -19.92
C ASP A 207 -25.17 -10.86 -20.20
N GLU A 208 -25.26 -12.18 -20.40
CA GLU A 208 -24.10 -13.04 -20.58
C GLU A 208 -23.18 -12.62 -21.74
N GLU A 209 -23.73 -12.11 -22.85
CA GLU A 209 -22.95 -11.73 -24.02
C GLU A 209 -22.21 -10.41 -23.77
N ALA A 210 -22.91 -9.42 -23.21
CA ALA A 210 -22.30 -8.14 -22.85
C ALA A 210 -21.23 -8.31 -21.76
N GLU A 211 -21.50 -9.16 -20.76
CA GLU A 211 -20.57 -9.46 -19.67
C GLU A 211 -19.30 -10.16 -20.17
N ALA A 212 -19.42 -11.15 -21.06
CA ALA A 212 -18.26 -11.83 -21.63
C ALA A 212 -17.37 -10.85 -22.43
N GLY A 213 -17.99 -9.98 -23.22
CA GLY A 213 -17.30 -8.93 -23.97
C GLY A 213 -16.56 -7.94 -23.07
N LEU A 214 -17.20 -7.49 -21.99
CA LEU A 214 -16.61 -6.58 -21.03
C LEU A 214 -15.50 -7.25 -20.18
N ARG A 215 -15.70 -8.50 -19.76
CA ARG A 215 -14.70 -9.26 -19.00
C ARG A 215 -13.36 -9.34 -19.73
N GLY A 216 -13.36 -9.68 -21.02
CA GLY A 216 -12.12 -9.73 -21.80
C GLY A 216 -11.41 -8.36 -21.89
N ARG A 217 -12.16 -7.25 -21.92
CA ARG A 217 -11.58 -5.90 -21.91
C ARG A 217 -11.02 -5.53 -20.54
N ILE A 218 -11.70 -5.91 -19.45
CA ILE A 218 -11.22 -5.73 -18.07
C ILE A 218 -9.94 -6.53 -17.87
N GLU A 219 -9.91 -7.80 -18.28
CA GLU A 219 -8.73 -8.66 -18.18
C GLU A 219 -7.54 -8.05 -18.93
N THR A 220 -7.75 -7.60 -20.16
CA THR A 220 -6.71 -6.89 -20.93
C THR A 220 -6.18 -5.66 -20.18
N ALA A 221 -7.07 -4.84 -19.62
CA ALA A 221 -6.68 -3.63 -18.89
C ALA A 221 -5.92 -3.96 -17.60
N LEU A 222 -6.29 -5.03 -16.90
CA LEU A 222 -5.57 -5.50 -15.71
C LEU A 222 -4.21 -6.10 -16.08
N ASP A 223 -4.10 -6.80 -17.20
CA ASP A 223 -2.83 -7.36 -17.68
C ASP A 223 -1.84 -6.24 -18.11
N ASP A 224 -2.35 -5.14 -18.66
CA ASP A 224 -1.55 -3.95 -18.99
C ASP A 224 -1.14 -3.13 -17.75
N LEU A 225 -2.01 -3.06 -16.74
CA LEU A 225 -1.77 -2.31 -15.51
C LEU A 225 -0.93 -3.07 -14.48
N GLN A 226 -1.08 -4.40 -14.43
CA GLN A 226 -0.47 -5.31 -13.48
C GLN A 226 -0.59 -4.85 -12.01
N PRO A 227 -1.77 -4.48 -11.48
CA PRO A 227 -1.88 -4.01 -10.11
C PRO A 227 -1.76 -5.15 -9.09
N ASP A 228 -1.29 -4.84 -7.88
CA ASP A 228 -1.26 -5.79 -6.76
C ASP A 228 -2.46 -5.63 -5.80
N VAL A 229 -3.04 -4.42 -5.75
CA VAL A 229 -4.09 -4.03 -4.80
C VAL A 229 -5.18 -3.26 -5.52
N ALA A 230 -6.45 -3.53 -5.20
CA ALA A 230 -7.61 -2.84 -5.76
C ALA A 230 -8.56 -2.31 -4.67
N TYR A 231 -9.05 -1.08 -4.86
CA TYR A 231 -10.06 -0.41 -4.04
C TYR A 231 -11.29 -0.06 -4.89
N GLY A 232 -12.47 -0.36 -4.36
CA GLY A 232 -13.73 0.02 -5.00
C GLY A 232 -14.96 -0.47 -4.23
N ALA A 233 -16.12 -0.34 -4.85
CA ALA A 233 -17.38 -0.90 -4.33
C ALA A 233 -17.78 -2.15 -5.14
N LEU A 234 -19.01 -2.62 -4.97
CA LEU A 234 -19.55 -3.79 -5.69
C LEU A 234 -20.93 -3.48 -6.28
N ALA A 235 -21.10 -2.36 -6.97
CA ALA A 235 -22.34 -2.12 -7.70
C ALA A 235 -22.53 -3.18 -8.80
N CYS A 236 -23.78 -3.53 -9.14
CA CYS A 236 -24.07 -4.51 -10.18
C CYS A 236 -23.41 -4.14 -11.52
N GLY A 237 -23.05 -5.13 -12.33
CA GLY A 237 -22.35 -4.89 -13.59
C GLY A 237 -20.85 -4.72 -13.40
N ALA A 238 -20.32 -3.56 -13.81
CA ALA A 238 -18.88 -3.39 -14.04
C ALA A 238 -18.02 -3.53 -12.78
N ASP A 239 -18.46 -3.00 -11.63
CA ASP A 239 -17.68 -3.09 -10.38
C ASP A 239 -17.51 -4.56 -9.95
N ILE A 240 -18.58 -5.37 -9.99
CA ILE A 240 -18.51 -6.80 -9.68
C ILE A 240 -17.60 -7.53 -10.68
N LEU A 241 -17.69 -7.23 -11.99
CA LEU A 241 -16.81 -7.86 -12.98
C LEU A 241 -15.32 -7.56 -12.74
N ILE A 242 -14.98 -6.33 -12.31
CA ILE A 242 -13.60 -5.97 -11.96
C ILE A 242 -13.19 -6.73 -10.70
N ALA A 243 -14.02 -6.75 -9.66
CA ALA A 243 -13.73 -7.45 -8.40
C ALA A 243 -13.50 -8.95 -8.62
N GLU A 244 -14.31 -9.61 -9.45
CA GLU A 244 -14.11 -11.00 -9.86
C GLU A 244 -12.76 -11.20 -10.55
N ALA A 245 -12.40 -10.32 -11.48
CA ALA A 245 -11.15 -10.40 -12.22
C ALA A 245 -9.92 -10.16 -11.34
N VAL A 246 -10.05 -9.30 -10.32
CA VAL A 246 -9.04 -9.06 -9.27
C VAL A 246 -8.87 -10.32 -8.40
N LEU A 247 -9.96 -10.89 -7.90
CA LEU A 247 -9.92 -12.09 -7.06
C LEU A 247 -9.40 -13.32 -7.80
N ALA A 248 -9.77 -13.50 -9.07
CA ALA A 248 -9.28 -14.59 -9.90
C ALA A 248 -7.76 -14.56 -10.12
N ARG A 249 -7.14 -13.38 -10.00
CA ARG A 249 -5.68 -13.16 -10.06
C ARG A 249 -5.00 -13.30 -8.70
N GLY A 250 -5.75 -13.54 -7.62
CA GLY A 250 -5.21 -13.62 -6.26
C GLY A 250 -4.74 -12.28 -5.70
N LEU A 251 -5.26 -11.16 -6.23
CA LEU A 251 -4.87 -9.81 -5.84
C LEU A 251 -5.63 -9.34 -4.58
N GLU A 252 -5.09 -8.34 -3.89
CA GLU A 252 -5.69 -7.79 -2.68
C GLU A 252 -6.93 -6.94 -3.03
N LEU A 253 -8.14 -7.44 -2.74
CA LEU A 253 -9.40 -6.70 -2.93
C LEU A 253 -9.83 -5.99 -1.64
N ASN A 254 -9.91 -4.67 -1.69
CA ASN A 254 -10.38 -3.82 -0.60
C ASN A 254 -11.69 -3.13 -0.98
N LEU A 255 -12.76 -3.45 -0.24
CA LEU A 255 -14.09 -2.93 -0.49
C LEU A 255 -14.39 -1.74 0.42
N LEU A 256 -14.94 -0.68 -0.18
CA LEU A 256 -15.47 0.45 0.56
C LEU A 256 -16.91 0.73 0.14
N PHE A 257 -17.82 0.61 1.10
CA PHE A 257 -19.22 0.97 0.91
C PHE A 257 -19.50 2.39 1.42
N PRO A 258 -20.33 3.18 0.70
CA PRO A 258 -20.66 4.54 1.11
C PRO A 258 -21.49 4.61 2.40
N PHE A 259 -22.24 3.55 2.73
CA PHE A 259 -23.17 3.43 3.85
C PHE A 259 -23.48 1.94 4.12
N GLN A 260 -24.41 1.66 5.04
CA GLN A 260 -24.79 0.29 5.42
C GLN A 260 -25.06 -0.65 4.23
N LEU A 261 -24.67 -1.91 4.41
CA LEU A 261 -24.58 -2.90 3.34
C LEU A 261 -25.96 -3.26 2.77
N GLU A 262 -26.97 -3.37 3.62
CA GLU A 262 -28.34 -3.69 3.24
C GLU A 262 -28.90 -2.66 2.26
N ASP A 263 -28.71 -1.38 2.55
CA ASP A 263 -29.12 -0.29 1.67
C ASP A 263 -28.29 -0.28 0.38
N PHE A 264 -26.99 -0.58 0.46
CA PHE A 264 -26.15 -0.65 -0.74
C PHE A 264 -26.62 -1.75 -1.70
N ILE A 265 -26.98 -2.92 -1.17
CA ILE A 265 -27.55 -4.02 -1.95
C ILE A 265 -28.85 -3.57 -2.63
N ALA A 266 -29.74 -2.92 -1.88
CA ALA A 266 -31.02 -2.43 -2.40
C ALA A 266 -30.85 -1.36 -3.50
N GLN A 267 -29.90 -0.44 -3.33
CA GLN A 267 -29.71 0.72 -4.22
C GLN A 267 -28.78 0.45 -5.40
N SER A 268 -27.84 -0.48 -5.29
CA SER A 268 -26.75 -0.63 -6.25
C SER A 268 -26.50 -2.04 -6.76
N VAL A 269 -27.10 -3.08 -6.16
CA VAL A 269 -26.91 -4.48 -6.60
C VAL A 269 -28.19 -5.04 -7.20
N LEU A 270 -29.28 -5.07 -6.43
CA LEU A 270 -30.59 -5.58 -6.87
C LEU A 270 -31.14 -4.94 -8.15
N PRO A 271 -30.93 -3.62 -8.42
CA PRO A 271 -31.40 -2.98 -9.66
C PRO A 271 -30.91 -3.65 -10.96
N GLY A 272 -29.77 -4.33 -10.95
CA GLY A 272 -29.24 -5.05 -12.11
C GLY A 272 -29.84 -6.44 -12.32
N GLY A 273 -30.52 -6.99 -11.32
CA GLY A 273 -31.05 -8.35 -11.31
C GLY A 273 -30.58 -9.18 -10.10
N LYS A 274 -31.23 -10.34 -9.89
CA LYS A 274 -30.98 -11.20 -8.72
C LYS A 274 -29.72 -12.05 -8.81
N GLY A 275 -29.25 -12.37 -10.02
CA GLY A 275 -28.01 -13.10 -10.26
C GLY A 275 -26.77 -12.33 -9.79
N TRP A 276 -26.83 -10.99 -9.74
CA TRP A 276 -25.75 -10.19 -9.14
C TRP A 276 -25.57 -10.43 -7.65
N ILE A 277 -26.58 -10.89 -6.92
CA ILE A 277 -26.51 -11.05 -5.45
C ILE A 277 -25.56 -12.17 -5.05
N GLU A 278 -25.60 -13.30 -5.76
CA GLU A 278 -24.69 -14.42 -5.49
C GLU A 278 -23.23 -14.01 -5.72
N ARG A 279 -22.99 -13.27 -6.81
CA ARG A 279 -21.67 -12.78 -7.21
C ARG A 279 -21.15 -11.70 -6.26
N PHE A 280 -22.03 -10.79 -5.85
CA PHE A 280 -21.74 -9.80 -4.82
C PHE A 280 -21.26 -10.47 -3.53
N ASN A 281 -21.99 -11.48 -3.04
CA ASN A 281 -21.61 -12.20 -1.83
C ASN A 281 -20.28 -12.95 -2.01
N ALA A 282 -20.05 -13.57 -3.16
CA ALA A 282 -18.78 -14.23 -3.46
C ALA A 282 -17.59 -13.23 -3.45
N CYS A 283 -17.76 -12.03 -4.01
CA CYS A 283 -16.74 -10.98 -3.95
C CYS A 283 -16.54 -10.44 -2.54
N LEU A 284 -17.63 -10.29 -1.76
CA LEU A 284 -17.58 -9.86 -0.37
C LEU A 284 -16.81 -10.85 0.51
N ASP A 285 -17.07 -12.15 0.35
CA ASP A 285 -16.40 -13.24 1.06
C ASP A 285 -14.91 -13.35 0.67
N GLY A 286 -14.58 -13.03 -0.58
CA GLY A 286 -13.21 -13.01 -1.09
C GLY A 286 -12.41 -11.75 -0.75
N ALA A 287 -13.05 -10.70 -0.24
CA ALA A 287 -12.38 -9.42 0.01
C ALA A 287 -11.40 -9.50 1.19
N THR A 288 -10.21 -8.91 1.01
CA THR A 288 -9.21 -8.77 2.07
C THR A 288 -9.71 -7.87 3.20
N ARG A 289 -10.44 -6.82 2.83
CA ARG A 289 -10.97 -5.84 3.79
C ARG A 289 -12.28 -5.26 3.29
N ILE A 290 -13.20 -5.04 4.23
CA ILE A 290 -14.45 -4.33 4.02
C ILE A 290 -14.45 -3.11 4.95
N SER A 291 -14.78 -1.95 4.43
CA SER A 291 -14.86 -0.69 5.19
C SER A 291 -16.08 0.11 4.75
N PHE A 292 -16.51 1.03 5.61
CA PHE A 292 -17.67 1.88 5.37
C PHE A 292 -17.25 3.35 5.50
N ALA A 293 -17.69 4.19 4.57
CA ALA A 293 -17.47 5.64 4.67
C ALA A 293 -18.31 6.24 5.81
N THR A 294 -19.49 5.69 6.08
CA THR A 294 -20.30 5.98 7.26
C THR A 294 -21.04 4.73 7.73
N GLU A 295 -21.34 4.66 9.02
CA GLU A 295 -22.14 3.59 9.64
C GLU A 295 -23.66 3.84 9.52
N MET A 296 -24.07 4.95 8.91
CA MET A 296 -25.49 5.29 8.68
C MET A 296 -26.08 4.53 7.49
N GLY A 297 -27.41 4.36 7.48
CA GLY A 297 -28.15 3.94 6.29
C GLY A 297 -28.24 5.01 5.22
N TYR A 298 -28.67 4.63 4.01
CA TYR A 298 -28.89 5.56 2.91
C TYR A 298 -30.06 6.49 3.22
N ILE A 299 -29.85 7.80 3.10
CA ILE A 299 -30.87 8.80 3.39
C ILE A 299 -31.49 9.41 2.13
N GLY A 300 -31.30 8.82 0.95
CA GLY A 300 -31.81 9.40 -0.30
C GLY A 300 -30.95 10.51 -0.92
N ASP A 301 -29.77 10.80 -0.36
CA ASP A 301 -28.83 11.78 -0.90
C ASP A 301 -27.75 11.11 -1.77
N PRO A 302 -27.72 11.35 -3.11
CA PRO A 302 -26.67 10.86 -3.99
C PRO A 302 -25.24 11.25 -3.55
N GLY A 303 -25.10 12.33 -2.77
CA GLY A 303 -23.82 12.76 -2.20
C GLY A 303 -23.12 11.70 -1.36
N MET A 304 -23.86 10.76 -0.76
CA MET A 304 -23.27 9.65 0.00
C MET A 304 -22.44 8.71 -0.89
N PHE A 305 -22.90 8.43 -2.12
CA PHE A 305 -22.13 7.62 -3.08
C PHE A 305 -20.84 8.31 -3.46
N ARG A 306 -20.91 9.62 -3.76
CA ARG A 306 -19.72 10.43 -4.07
C ARG A 306 -18.74 10.42 -2.90
N TYR A 307 -19.23 10.56 -1.67
CA TYR A 307 -18.39 10.49 -0.48
C TYR A 307 -17.70 9.14 -0.35
N GLY A 308 -18.42 8.04 -0.58
CA GLY A 308 -17.83 6.70 -0.67
C GLY A 308 -16.70 6.63 -1.69
N SER A 309 -16.95 7.01 -2.95
CA SER A 309 -15.91 7.03 -3.99
C SER A 309 -14.71 7.89 -3.60
N THR A 310 -14.93 9.08 -3.03
CA THR A 310 -13.84 9.97 -2.57
C THR A 310 -12.99 9.33 -1.47
N VAL A 311 -13.60 8.64 -0.51
CA VAL A 311 -12.86 7.92 0.55
C VAL A 311 -12.07 6.75 -0.05
N ALA A 312 -12.65 6.00 -1.00
CA ALA A 312 -11.96 4.88 -1.66
C ALA A 312 -10.75 5.36 -2.47
N MET A 313 -10.91 6.46 -3.22
CA MET A 313 -9.83 7.15 -3.91
C MET A 313 -8.70 7.57 -2.95
N GLY A 314 -9.07 8.16 -1.81
CA GLY A 314 -8.11 8.55 -0.78
C GLY A 314 -7.33 7.36 -0.23
N LEU A 315 -8.01 6.26 0.09
CA LEU A 315 -7.38 5.03 0.58
C LEU A 315 -6.43 4.42 -0.45
N ALA A 316 -6.83 4.35 -1.73
CA ALA A 316 -5.98 3.87 -2.82
C ALA A 316 -4.70 4.71 -2.95
N ARG A 317 -4.84 6.04 -2.88
CA ARG A 317 -3.70 6.97 -2.92
C ARG A 317 -2.77 6.81 -1.72
N MET A 318 -3.32 6.78 -0.51
CA MET A 318 -2.52 6.59 0.71
C MET A 318 -1.77 5.25 0.68
N ARG A 319 -2.41 4.19 0.17
CA ARG A 319 -1.77 2.89 -0.03
C ARG A 319 -0.64 2.98 -1.05
N ALA A 320 -0.84 3.65 -2.18
CA ALA A 320 0.19 3.84 -3.20
C ALA A 320 1.39 4.63 -2.67
N GLU A 321 1.13 5.74 -1.96
CA GLU A 321 2.15 6.59 -1.33
C GLU A 321 2.98 5.82 -0.29
N HIS A 322 2.33 4.96 0.50
CA HIS A 322 2.99 4.08 1.46
C HIS A 322 3.91 3.07 0.77
N LEU A 323 3.44 2.50 -0.34
CA LEU A 323 4.17 1.53 -1.16
C LEU A 323 5.18 2.18 -2.11
N ARG A 324 5.25 3.52 -2.21
CA ARG A 324 6.10 4.26 -3.17
C ARG A 324 5.82 3.88 -4.63
N THR A 325 4.55 3.74 -4.96
CA THR A 325 4.07 3.46 -6.32
C THR A 325 2.94 4.43 -6.68
N ASP A 326 2.43 4.30 -7.89
CA ASP A 326 1.35 5.13 -8.41
C ASP A 326 -0.01 4.57 -8.05
N ALA A 327 -0.98 5.46 -7.81
CA ALA A 327 -2.39 5.10 -7.83
C ALA A 327 -2.96 5.34 -9.23
N VAL A 328 -3.68 4.36 -9.76
CA VAL A 328 -4.30 4.44 -11.08
C VAL A 328 -5.79 4.15 -10.98
N GLN A 329 -6.61 4.92 -11.68
CA GLN A 329 -8.04 4.63 -11.80
C GLN A 329 -8.30 3.75 -13.02
N LEU A 330 -9.04 2.66 -12.85
CA LEU A 330 -9.67 1.91 -13.95
C LEU A 330 -11.17 2.21 -13.95
N ALA A 331 -11.64 2.89 -14.99
CA ALA A 331 -13.05 3.26 -15.10
C ALA A 331 -13.73 2.62 -16.30
N ILE A 332 -14.88 1.97 -16.06
CA ILE A 332 -15.71 1.38 -17.11
C ILE A 332 -16.84 2.34 -17.47
N ILE A 333 -16.65 3.08 -18.56
CA ILE A 333 -17.57 4.13 -19.02
C ILE A 333 -17.40 4.37 -20.52
N GLU A 334 -18.48 4.76 -21.21
CA GLU A 334 -18.50 5.09 -22.62
C GLU A 334 -17.48 6.19 -22.96
N GLN A 335 -16.81 6.05 -24.11
CA GLN A 335 -15.82 7.06 -24.52
C GLN A 335 -16.44 8.44 -24.75
N GLY A 336 -15.75 9.48 -24.27
CA GLY A 336 -16.14 10.88 -24.47
C GLY A 336 -17.20 11.39 -23.49
N GLU A 337 -17.68 10.54 -22.59
CA GLU A 337 -18.62 10.95 -21.57
C GLU A 337 -17.92 11.74 -20.45
N ASN A 338 -18.24 13.03 -20.38
CA ASN A 338 -17.77 13.93 -19.35
C ASN A 338 -19.00 14.44 -18.59
N GLY A 339 -19.20 13.97 -17.36
CA GLY A 339 -20.40 14.25 -16.59
C GLY A 339 -20.09 14.67 -15.16
N ALA A 340 -20.30 15.95 -14.85
CA ALA A 340 -20.35 16.49 -13.49
C ALA A 340 -21.74 16.24 -12.86
N GLY A 341 -22.17 14.97 -12.84
CA GLY A 341 -23.32 14.56 -12.05
C GLY A 341 -22.99 14.60 -10.55
N PRO A 342 -23.99 14.60 -9.65
CA PRO A 342 -23.73 14.65 -8.21
C PRO A 342 -22.97 13.42 -7.68
N ALA A 343 -23.02 12.29 -8.41
CA ALA A 343 -22.32 11.04 -8.13
C ALA A 343 -22.17 10.17 -9.40
N GLY A 344 -21.40 9.09 -9.30
CA GLY A 344 -21.25 8.04 -10.32
C GLY A 344 -19.94 8.11 -11.12
N THR A 345 -19.69 7.09 -11.94
CA THR A 345 -18.40 6.84 -12.63
C THR A 345 -17.85 8.06 -13.38
N ALA A 346 -18.70 8.83 -14.08
CA ALA A 346 -18.25 10.02 -14.80
C ALA A 346 -17.73 11.13 -13.85
N SER A 347 -18.40 11.32 -12.70
CA SER A 347 -17.97 12.25 -11.67
C SER A 347 -16.68 11.79 -11.02
N ASP A 348 -16.54 10.47 -10.79
CA ASP A 348 -15.35 9.88 -10.21
C ASP A 348 -14.13 10.04 -11.13
N VAL A 349 -14.32 9.86 -12.45
CA VAL A 349 -13.28 10.10 -13.46
C VAL A 349 -12.89 11.57 -13.53
N ALA A 350 -13.86 12.48 -13.50
CA ALA A 350 -13.60 13.91 -13.52
C ALA A 350 -12.79 14.35 -12.28
N MET A 351 -13.20 13.91 -11.09
CA MET A 351 -12.49 14.21 -9.83
C MET A 351 -11.05 13.68 -9.86
N TRP A 352 -10.86 12.42 -10.26
CA TRP A 352 -9.53 11.80 -10.28
C TRP A 352 -8.56 12.52 -11.23
N ARG A 353 -9.04 12.91 -12.41
CA ARG A 353 -8.27 13.67 -13.40
C ARG A 353 -7.98 15.10 -12.97
N ASP A 354 -8.94 15.79 -12.35
CA ASP A 354 -8.77 17.15 -11.84
C ASP A 354 -7.65 17.22 -10.78
N LEU A 355 -7.49 16.14 -10.01
CA LEU A 355 -6.39 15.95 -9.07
C LEU A 355 -5.06 15.55 -9.72
N GLY A 356 -4.99 15.45 -11.05
CA GLY A 356 -3.77 15.17 -11.81
C GLY A 356 -3.41 13.68 -11.94
N HIS A 357 -4.31 12.76 -11.55
CA HIS A 357 -4.00 11.33 -11.51
C HIS A 357 -4.37 10.61 -12.82
N ARG A 358 -3.68 9.50 -13.09
CA ARG A 358 -3.88 8.67 -14.29
C ARG A 358 -5.18 7.88 -14.20
N ALA A 359 -6.03 7.99 -15.23
CA ALA A 359 -7.23 7.19 -15.41
C ALA A 359 -7.18 6.41 -16.73
N VAL A 360 -7.36 5.09 -16.66
CA VAL A 360 -7.56 4.19 -17.79
C VAL A 360 -9.06 3.99 -17.99
N ILE A 361 -9.56 4.35 -19.18
CA ILE A 361 -10.98 4.22 -19.53
C ILE A 361 -11.15 3.01 -20.43
N VAL A 362 -12.03 2.09 -20.03
CA VAL A 362 -12.46 0.96 -20.84
C VAL A 362 -13.92 1.17 -21.22
N ASP A 363 -14.17 1.15 -22.53
CA ASP A 363 -15.53 1.25 -23.05
C ASP A 363 -16.32 -0.02 -22.70
N PRO A 364 -17.53 0.08 -22.13
CA PRO A 364 -18.33 -1.09 -21.74
C PRO A 364 -18.86 -1.89 -22.94
N GLY A 365 -18.86 -1.33 -24.15
CA GLY A 365 -19.59 -1.90 -25.27
C GLY A 365 -21.11 -1.78 -25.08
N PRO A 366 -21.90 -2.61 -25.79
CA PRO A 366 -23.35 -2.58 -25.67
C PRO A 366 -23.79 -3.21 -24.34
N ILE A 367 -24.19 -2.37 -23.38
CA ILE A 367 -24.74 -2.80 -22.08
C ILE A 367 -26.17 -2.28 -21.90
N ASP A 368 -27.07 -3.10 -21.33
CA ASP A 368 -28.42 -2.64 -20.99
C ASP A 368 -28.42 -1.94 -19.63
N ARG A 369 -28.62 -0.62 -19.65
CA ARG A 369 -28.67 0.22 -18.45
C ARG A 369 -30.08 0.50 -17.95
N LYS A 370 -31.10 -0.21 -18.44
CA LYS A 370 -32.49 -0.12 -17.94
C LYS A 370 -32.66 -0.87 -16.62
N LEU A 371 -32.00 -0.36 -15.59
CA LEU A 371 -32.06 -0.92 -14.24
C LEU A 371 -33.47 -0.83 -13.65
N ASP A 372 -33.79 -1.79 -12.78
CA ASP A 372 -35.00 -1.72 -11.97
C ASP A 372 -34.85 -0.58 -10.95
N ALA A 373 -35.86 0.29 -10.82
CA ALA A 373 -35.78 1.41 -9.91
C ALA A 373 -35.70 0.89 -8.46
N PRO A 374 -34.69 1.29 -7.67
CA PRO A 374 -34.65 0.94 -6.26
C PRO A 374 -35.78 1.64 -5.50
N GLU A 375 -36.11 1.13 -4.31
CA GLU A 375 -37.08 1.81 -3.44
C GLU A 375 -36.58 3.24 -3.14
N SER A 376 -37.47 4.24 -3.35
CA SER A 376 -37.10 5.62 -3.11
C SER A 376 -37.02 5.88 -1.61
N VAL A 377 -35.84 6.27 -1.14
CA VAL A 377 -35.68 6.80 0.22
C VAL A 377 -35.82 8.32 0.14
N GLU A 378 -36.85 8.88 0.79
CA GLU A 378 -36.98 10.34 0.88
C GLU A 378 -35.94 10.91 1.83
N MET A 379 -35.24 11.96 1.39
CA MET A 379 -34.39 12.74 2.27
C MET A 379 -35.19 13.29 3.46
N PRO A 380 -34.69 13.16 4.70
CA PRO A 380 -35.29 13.82 5.85
C PRO A 380 -35.49 15.31 5.55
N ARG A 381 -36.74 15.78 5.65
CA ARG A 381 -37.10 17.15 5.25
C ARG A 381 -36.62 18.22 6.24
N ASP A 382 -36.12 17.81 7.40
CA ASP A 382 -35.69 18.67 8.49
C ASP A 382 -34.26 18.29 8.93
N VAL A 383 -33.24 18.94 8.36
CA VAL A 383 -31.88 19.05 8.93
C VAL A 383 -31.44 20.50 8.89
#